data_AF-A0A258KE60-F1
#
_entry.id   AF-A0A258KE60-F1
#
_cell.length_a   1.000
_cell.length_b   1.000
_cell.length_c   1.000
_cell.angle_alpha   90.00
_cell.angle_beta   90.00
_cell.angle_gamma   90.00
#
_symmetry.space_group_name_H-M   'P 1'
#
loop_
_entity.id
_entity.type
_entity.pdbx_description
1 polymer ?
#
loop_
_entity_poly.entity_id
_entity_poly.type
_entity_poly.pdbx_seq_one_letter_code
_entity_poly.pdbx_strand_id
1 'polypeptide(L)'
;FVEHDDHNLIFAPHVMLFERPFVATIDKLRLDRAGRIEERYLRAPNIHIDLGSRASTTMAYTQRADLYLGDVSSQVYEFLLKPRPCVFLNNHRFAWAGDPNFGHWRSGPVIEDVADLGAAMNQARQNHEIVWRPIQEALFDESFDLTQEPSADRAARAVAQFAGLAWPAPLNDLPSLAHG
;
A
#
# COMPACT_ATOMS: atom_id res chain seq x y z
N PHE A 1 -7.10 -0.67 18.78
CA PHE A 1 -6.38 -1.93 18.45
C PHE A 1 -5.89 -2.66 19.70
N VAL A 2 -5.03 -2.11 20.57
CA VAL A 2 -4.53 -2.84 21.77
C VAL A 2 -5.66 -3.43 22.63
N GLU A 3 -6.73 -2.68 22.82
CA GLU A 3 -7.89 -3.07 23.65
C GLU A 3 -8.97 -3.87 22.87
N HIS A 4 -8.68 -4.23 21.62
CA HIS A 4 -9.61 -4.88 20.69
C HIS A 4 -8.97 -6.16 20.13
N ASP A 5 -9.18 -7.27 20.82
CA ASP A 5 -8.61 -8.59 20.49
C ASP A 5 -9.22 -9.23 19.23
N ASP A 6 -10.36 -8.73 18.77
CA ASP A 6 -11.02 -9.08 17.52
C ASP A 6 -10.32 -8.49 16.27
N HIS A 7 -9.33 -7.61 16.46
CA HIS A 7 -8.58 -6.99 15.38
C HIS A 7 -7.07 -7.25 15.52
N ASN A 8 -6.44 -7.61 14.40
CA ASN A 8 -4.99 -7.61 14.27
C ASN A 8 -4.53 -6.38 13.48
N LEU A 9 -3.47 -5.72 13.94
CA LEU A 9 -2.85 -4.60 13.25
C LEU A 9 -1.47 -5.00 12.74
N ILE A 10 -1.26 -4.84 11.43
CA ILE A 10 0.07 -4.88 10.83
C ILE A 10 0.52 -3.43 10.66
N PHE A 11 1.49 -3.01 11.48
CA PHE A 11 2.14 -1.70 11.36
C PHE A 11 3.47 -1.87 10.63
N ALA A 12 3.43 -1.70 9.31
CA ALA A 12 4.57 -1.79 8.42
C ALA A 12 4.74 -0.50 7.61
N PRO A 13 5.26 0.58 8.24
CA PRO A 13 5.46 1.85 7.57
C PRO A 13 6.52 1.71 6.46
N HIS A 14 6.51 2.65 5.52
CA HIS A 14 7.50 2.70 4.44
C HIS A 14 8.92 2.69 5.04
N VAL A 15 9.81 1.81 4.53
CA VAL A 15 11.14 1.55 5.13
C VAL A 15 11.99 2.81 5.31
N MET A 16 11.83 3.79 4.43
CA MET A 16 12.50 5.09 4.53
C MET A 16 12.10 5.94 5.74
N LEU A 17 10.97 5.64 6.40
CA LEU A 17 10.55 6.32 7.62
C LEU A 17 11.47 5.99 8.81
N PHE A 18 12.12 4.82 8.81
CA PHE A 18 12.99 4.36 9.91
C PHE A 18 14.44 4.06 9.50
N GLU A 19 14.73 3.80 8.21
CA GLU A 19 16.11 3.57 7.72
C GLU A 19 16.96 4.84 7.63
N ARG A 20 16.35 6.03 7.60
CA ARG A 20 17.08 7.30 7.65
C ARG A 20 16.61 8.12 8.85
N PRO A 21 17.50 8.54 9.77
CA PRO A 21 17.13 9.52 10.81
C PRO A 21 16.75 10.91 10.23
N PHE A 22 16.86 11.08 8.91
CA PHE A 22 16.58 12.29 8.15
C PHE A 22 15.81 11.88 6.87
N VAL A 23 14.49 12.03 6.86
CA VAL A 23 13.68 12.03 5.62
C VAL A 23 13.80 13.42 5.02
N ALA A 24 14.57 13.58 3.94
CA ALA A 24 14.56 14.79 3.14
C ALA A 24 13.45 14.68 2.10
N THR A 25 12.23 15.07 2.45
CA THR A 25 11.18 15.32 1.45
C THR A 25 11.59 16.60 0.70
N ILE A 26 11.78 16.50 -0.61
CA ILE A 26 12.27 17.62 -1.45
C ILE A 26 11.38 18.87 -1.34
N ASP A 27 10.11 18.73 -0.92
CA ASP A 27 9.18 19.85 -0.76
C ASP A 27 9.13 20.51 0.62
N LYS A 28 9.72 19.94 1.67
CA LYS A 28 9.76 20.60 2.99
C LYS A 28 11.05 20.23 3.72
N LEU A 29 11.87 21.24 4.01
CA LEU A 29 12.95 21.20 5.01
C LEU A 29 12.37 20.91 6.43
N ARG A 30 11.83 19.71 6.64
CA ARG A 30 11.40 19.20 7.94
C ARG A 30 12.07 17.87 8.18
N LEU A 31 12.99 17.88 9.14
CA LEU A 31 13.65 16.69 9.65
C LEU A 31 12.86 16.14 10.81
N ASP A 32 11.80 15.40 10.50
CA ASP A 32 11.04 14.69 11.52
C ASP A 32 11.76 13.38 11.83
N ARG A 33 12.23 13.23 13.08
CA ARG A 33 12.68 11.94 13.60
C ARG A 33 11.45 11.04 13.71
N ALA A 34 11.59 9.78 13.31
CA ALA A 34 10.57 8.79 13.60
C ALA A 34 10.29 8.77 15.12
N GLY A 35 9.02 8.93 15.50
CA GLY A 35 8.60 8.94 16.90
C GLY A 35 8.96 7.63 17.61
N ARG A 36 9.15 7.68 18.93
CA ARG A 36 9.34 6.47 19.74
C ARG A 36 8.00 5.74 19.89
N ILE A 37 7.94 4.48 19.46
CA ILE A 37 6.79 3.61 19.70
C ILE A 37 6.78 3.23 21.18
N GLU A 38 5.65 3.42 21.86
CA GLU A 38 5.51 3.03 23.26
C GLU A 38 5.58 1.50 23.44
N GLU A 39 6.19 1.05 24.54
CA GLU A 39 6.41 -0.37 24.84
C GLU A 39 5.11 -1.20 24.85
N ARG A 40 3.99 -0.59 25.25
CA ARG A 40 2.68 -1.26 25.26
C ARG A 40 2.25 -1.74 23.87
N TYR A 41 2.66 -1.04 22.80
CA TYR A 41 2.35 -1.43 21.43
C TYR A 41 3.29 -2.53 20.92
N LEU A 42 4.58 -2.46 21.30
CA LEU A 42 5.57 -3.49 20.96
C LEU A 42 5.26 -4.85 21.59
N ARG A 43 4.58 -4.85 22.73
CA ARG A 43 4.19 -6.07 23.47
C ARG A 43 2.77 -6.53 23.22
N ALA A 44 1.98 -5.81 22.42
CA ALA A 44 0.59 -6.17 22.18
C ALA A 44 0.52 -7.42 21.28
N PRO A 45 -0.16 -8.50 21.69
CA PRO A 45 -0.16 -9.77 20.95
C PRO A 45 -0.85 -9.67 19.57
N ASN A 46 -1.73 -8.69 19.41
CA ASN A 46 -2.49 -8.44 18.19
C ASN A 46 -1.91 -7.29 17.33
N ILE A 47 -0.72 -6.78 17.66
CA ILE A 47 -0.03 -5.76 16.86
C ILE A 47 1.31 -6.31 16.39
N HIS A 48 1.43 -6.50 15.09
CA HIS A 48 2.68 -6.85 14.42
C HIS A 48 3.36 -5.57 13.93
N ILE A 49 4.55 -5.28 14.44
CA ILE A 49 5.32 -4.08 14.08
C ILE A 49 6.53 -4.51 13.26
N ASP A 50 6.61 -4.02 12.02
CA ASP A 50 7.75 -4.26 11.13
C ASP A 50 8.26 -2.94 10.55
N LEU A 51 9.41 -2.49 11.07
CA LEU A 51 9.97 -1.18 10.75
C LEU A 51 10.93 -1.17 9.55
N GLY A 52 11.11 -2.29 8.86
CA GLY A 52 12.05 -2.33 7.73
C GLY A 52 12.55 -3.70 7.31
N SER A 53 11.87 -4.78 7.66
CA SER A 53 12.26 -6.10 7.16
C SER A 53 12.04 -6.20 5.65
N ARG A 54 12.60 -7.25 5.03
CA ARG A 54 12.33 -7.57 3.61
C ARG A 54 10.83 -7.70 3.32
N ALA A 55 10.01 -8.11 4.28
CA ALA A 55 8.57 -8.20 4.07
C ALA A 55 7.95 -6.81 3.78
N SER A 56 8.51 -5.73 4.34
CA SER A 56 8.08 -4.34 4.12
C SER A 56 8.38 -3.80 2.72
N THR A 57 9.24 -4.48 1.94
CA THR A 57 9.54 -4.14 0.54
C THR A 57 8.89 -5.11 -0.45
N THR A 58 8.02 -6.00 0.03
CA THR A 58 7.28 -6.97 -0.78
C THR A 58 5.79 -6.78 -0.56
N MET A 59 4.95 -7.36 -1.41
CA MET A 59 3.50 -7.37 -1.23
C MET A 59 3.02 -8.34 -0.13
N ALA A 60 3.89 -8.82 0.76
CA ALA A 60 3.54 -9.82 1.77
C ALA A 60 2.42 -9.33 2.71
N TYR A 61 2.54 -8.09 3.20
CA TYR A 61 1.54 -7.51 4.10
C TYR A 61 0.29 -7.05 3.35
N THR A 62 0.44 -6.41 2.20
CA THR A 62 -0.69 -5.95 1.38
C THR A 62 -1.54 -7.13 0.90
N GLN A 63 -0.95 -8.30 0.63
CA GLN A 63 -1.71 -9.50 0.28
C GLN A 63 -2.34 -10.23 1.48
N ARG A 64 -1.89 -9.97 2.71
CA ARG A 64 -2.38 -10.66 3.92
C ARG A 64 -3.44 -9.87 4.68
N ALA A 65 -3.47 -8.55 4.55
CA ALA A 65 -4.44 -7.70 5.25
C ALA A 65 -5.85 -7.78 4.64
N ASP A 66 -6.88 -7.81 5.47
CA ASP A 66 -8.29 -7.79 5.02
C ASP A 66 -8.82 -6.37 4.82
N LEU A 67 -8.15 -5.36 5.38
CA LEU A 67 -8.47 -3.95 5.25
C LEU A 67 -7.18 -3.13 5.18
N TYR A 68 -7.15 -2.14 4.29
CA TYR A 68 -6.04 -1.18 4.20
C TYR A 68 -6.38 0.09 4.96
N LEU A 69 -5.50 0.50 5.90
CA LEU A 69 -5.55 1.80 6.56
C LEU A 69 -4.32 2.58 6.12
N GLY A 70 -4.52 3.73 5.47
CA GLY A 70 -3.41 4.53 4.98
C GLY A 70 -3.72 6.00 4.85
N ASP A 71 -2.81 6.72 4.20
CA ASP A 71 -2.87 8.15 3.93
C ASP A 71 -2.64 8.39 2.43
N VAL A 72 -1.56 9.07 2.05
CA VAL A 72 -1.19 9.42 0.67
C VAL A 72 -0.22 8.43 0.01
N SER A 73 0.03 7.27 0.63
CA SER A 73 0.94 6.26 0.09
C SER A 73 0.40 5.56 -1.16
N SER A 74 1.25 5.46 -2.20
CA SER A 74 0.97 4.69 -3.43
C SER A 74 0.87 3.18 -3.21
N GLN A 75 1.29 2.66 -2.04
CA GLN A 75 1.17 1.24 -1.69
C GLN A 75 -0.28 0.74 -1.79
N VAL A 76 -1.27 1.63 -1.64
CA VAL A 76 -2.68 1.29 -1.84
C VAL A 76 -2.92 0.61 -3.20
N TYR A 77 -2.28 1.05 -4.27
CA TYR A 77 -2.48 0.48 -5.60
C TYR A 77 -2.05 -0.99 -5.66
N GLU A 78 -0.96 -1.37 -4.98
CA GLU A 78 -0.56 -2.77 -4.83
C GLU A 78 -1.60 -3.57 -4.04
N PHE A 79 -2.20 -2.96 -3.01
CA PHE A 79 -3.28 -3.59 -2.23
C PHE A 79 -4.53 -3.84 -3.09
N LEU A 80 -4.82 -2.94 -4.04
CA LEU A 80 -5.97 -3.03 -4.95
C LEU A 80 -5.87 -4.19 -5.96
N LEU A 81 -4.72 -4.86 -6.09
CA LEU A 81 -4.59 -6.10 -6.87
C LEU A 81 -5.67 -7.13 -6.47
N LYS A 82 -6.07 -7.13 -5.20
CA LYS A 82 -7.24 -7.85 -4.70
C LYS A 82 -8.14 -6.82 -4.00
N PRO A 83 -9.19 -6.30 -4.68
CA PRO A 83 -10.07 -5.28 -4.11
C PRO A 83 -10.64 -5.72 -2.76
N ARG A 84 -10.37 -4.91 -1.73
CA ARG A 84 -10.73 -5.12 -0.32
C ARG A 84 -10.98 -3.76 0.34
N PRO A 85 -11.72 -3.69 1.46
CA PRO A 85 -12.00 -2.43 2.15
C PRO A 85 -10.75 -1.59 2.41
N CYS A 86 -10.85 -0.28 2.18
CA CYS A 86 -9.81 0.71 2.48
C CYS A 86 -10.38 1.79 3.41
N VAL A 87 -9.56 2.42 4.24
CA VAL A 87 -9.87 3.63 5.02
C VAL A 87 -8.68 4.58 4.92
N PHE A 88 -8.94 5.87 4.70
CA PHE A 88 -7.90 6.88 4.53
C PHE A 88 -7.95 7.95 5.61
N LEU A 89 -6.78 8.36 6.09
CA LEU A 89 -6.61 9.42 7.08
C LEU A 89 -6.26 10.76 6.41
N ASN A 90 -7.14 11.75 6.54
CA ASN A 90 -6.94 13.14 6.15
C ASN A 90 -6.75 14.04 7.39
N ASN A 91 -5.79 13.70 8.24
CA ASN A 91 -5.46 14.45 9.47
C ASN A 91 -5.11 15.94 9.20
N HIS A 92 -4.63 16.25 8.00
CA HIS A 92 -4.28 17.59 7.57
C HIS A 92 -5.43 18.35 6.88
N ARG A 93 -6.61 17.73 6.76
CA ARG A 93 -7.83 18.34 6.20
C ARG A 93 -7.63 18.95 4.82
N PHE A 94 -6.91 18.25 3.95
CA PHE A 94 -6.74 18.65 2.56
C PHE A 94 -8.08 18.69 1.83
N ALA A 95 -8.26 19.68 0.95
CA ALA A 95 -9.37 19.75 0.01
C ALA A 95 -9.11 18.77 -1.15
N TRP A 96 -9.23 17.49 -0.86
CA TRP A 96 -8.80 16.40 -1.74
C TRP A 96 -9.82 16.05 -2.85
N ALA A 97 -11.08 16.40 -2.64
CA ALA A 97 -12.15 16.03 -3.57
C ALA A 97 -11.94 16.70 -4.93
N GLY A 98 -11.70 15.89 -5.97
CA GLY A 98 -11.41 16.36 -7.32
C GLY A 98 -9.94 16.66 -7.60
N ASP A 99 -9.06 16.54 -6.61
CA ASP A 99 -7.61 16.65 -6.80
C ASP A 99 -7.03 15.28 -7.23
N PRO A 100 -6.40 15.18 -8.41
CA PRO A 100 -5.80 13.94 -8.89
C PRO A 100 -4.73 13.35 -7.95
N ASN A 101 -4.05 14.19 -7.15
CA ASN A 101 -3.03 13.74 -6.20
C ASN A 101 -3.60 12.88 -5.07
N PHE A 102 -4.92 12.95 -4.85
CA PHE A 102 -5.65 12.15 -3.88
C PHE A 102 -6.62 11.17 -4.55
N GLY A 103 -6.40 10.84 -5.83
CA GLY A 103 -7.29 10.00 -6.62
C GLY A 103 -7.62 8.66 -5.94
N HIS A 104 -6.65 8.08 -5.23
CA HIS A 104 -6.79 6.82 -4.49
C HIS A 104 -7.69 6.93 -3.26
N TRP A 105 -7.89 8.12 -2.67
CA TRP A 105 -8.81 8.32 -1.55
C TRP A 105 -10.27 8.05 -1.91
N ARG A 106 -10.60 8.03 -3.20
CA ARG A 106 -11.94 7.62 -3.67
C ARG A 106 -12.24 6.14 -3.42
N SER A 107 -11.24 5.33 -3.09
CA SER A 107 -11.37 3.87 -2.92
C SER A 107 -11.83 3.42 -1.53
N GLY A 108 -12.19 4.36 -0.64
CA GLY A 108 -12.68 4.07 0.71
C GLY A 108 -13.18 5.34 1.41
N PRO A 109 -13.78 5.24 2.61
CA PRO A 109 -14.04 6.41 3.45
C PRO A 109 -12.75 7.14 3.81
N VAL A 110 -12.84 8.47 3.81
CA VAL A 110 -11.76 9.38 4.23
C VAL A 110 -12.20 10.04 5.53
N ILE A 111 -11.42 9.88 6.59
CA ILE A 111 -11.71 10.44 7.92
C ILE A 111 -10.67 11.49 8.31
N GLU A 112 -11.11 12.51 9.04
CA GLU A 112 -10.21 13.57 9.55
C GLU A 112 -9.76 13.31 11.00
N ASP A 113 -10.47 12.42 11.72
CA ASP A 113 -10.20 12.08 13.11
C ASP A 113 -10.11 10.55 13.29
N VAL A 114 -9.17 10.10 14.11
CA VAL A 114 -9.01 8.69 14.49
C VAL A 114 -10.17 8.16 15.33
N ALA A 115 -10.93 9.05 16.00
CA ALA A 115 -12.15 8.68 16.71
C ALA A 115 -13.20 8.04 15.77
N ASP A 116 -13.20 8.40 14.49
CA ASP A 116 -14.14 7.89 13.49
C ASP A 116 -13.70 6.56 12.87
N LEU A 117 -12.51 6.06 13.21
CA LEU A 117 -11.90 4.89 12.57
C LEU A 117 -12.78 3.64 12.67
N GLY A 118 -13.37 3.38 13.84
CA GLY A 118 -14.25 2.21 14.03
C GLY A 118 -15.49 2.26 13.13
N ALA A 119 -16.14 3.43 13.05
CA ALA A 119 -17.29 3.64 12.18
C ALA A 119 -16.90 3.52 10.70
N ALA A 120 -15.78 4.12 10.30
CA ALA A 120 -15.26 4.05 8.93
C ALA A 120 -14.89 2.62 8.51
N MET A 121 -14.26 1.83 9.39
CA MET A 121 -13.94 0.43 9.10
C MET A 121 -15.20 -0.42 8.90
N ASN A 122 -16.25 -0.17 9.70
CA ASN A 122 -17.54 -0.85 9.55
C ASN A 122 -18.23 -0.44 8.26
N GLN A 123 -18.27 0.86 7.97
CA GLN A 123 -18.84 1.39 6.74
C GLN A 123 -18.11 0.82 5.51
N ALA A 124 -16.77 0.84 5.53
CA ALA A 124 -15.91 0.30 4.49
C ALA A 124 -16.26 -1.15 4.19
N ARG A 125 -16.38 -2.00 5.22
CA ARG A 125 -16.76 -3.41 5.07
C ARG A 125 -18.18 -3.59 4.53
N GLN A 126 -19.15 -2.87 5.09
CA GLN A 126 -20.57 -3.04 4.74
C GLN A 126 -20.89 -2.63 3.31
N ASN A 127 -20.22 -1.59 2.80
CA ASN A 127 -20.53 -1.01 1.50
C ASN A 127 -19.44 -1.27 0.45
N HIS A 128 -18.41 -2.07 0.76
CA HIS A 128 -17.28 -2.34 -0.15
C HIS A 128 -17.74 -2.79 -1.53
N GLU A 129 -18.52 -3.85 -1.59
CA GLU A 129 -18.96 -4.48 -2.84
C GLU A 129 -19.72 -3.52 -3.76
N ILE A 130 -20.55 -2.65 -3.18
CA ILE A 130 -21.46 -1.78 -3.94
C ILE A 130 -20.80 -0.44 -4.30
N VAL A 131 -20.06 0.15 -3.36
CA VAL A 131 -19.57 1.53 -3.48
C VAL A 131 -18.12 1.57 -3.95
N TRP A 132 -17.24 0.80 -3.31
CA TRP A 132 -15.79 0.99 -3.49
C TRP A 132 -15.12 -0.04 -4.37
N ARG A 133 -15.62 -1.28 -4.47
CA ARG A 133 -15.05 -2.29 -5.36
C ARG A 133 -14.95 -1.79 -6.81
N PRO A 134 -16.00 -1.22 -7.43
CA PRO A 134 -15.89 -0.74 -8.82
C PRO A 134 -14.86 0.39 -8.97
N ILE A 135 -14.73 1.25 -7.95
CA ILE A 135 -13.74 2.34 -7.95
C ILE A 135 -12.32 1.77 -7.81
N GLN A 136 -12.14 0.76 -6.96
CA GLN A 136 -10.87 0.08 -6.76
C GLN A 136 -10.41 -0.63 -8.02
N GLU A 137 -11.32 -1.33 -8.71
CA GLU A 137 -11.04 -1.99 -9.98
C GLU A 137 -10.64 -0.97 -11.05
N ALA A 138 -11.41 0.12 -11.20
CA ALA A 138 -11.06 1.19 -12.14
C ALA A 138 -9.69 1.84 -11.84
N LEU A 139 -9.40 2.15 -10.57
CA LEU A 139 -8.11 2.70 -10.17
C LEU A 139 -6.95 1.74 -10.41
N PHE A 140 -7.18 0.43 -10.21
CA PHE A 140 -6.19 -0.60 -10.48
C PHE A 140 -5.91 -0.72 -11.97
N ASP A 141 -6.95 -0.80 -12.80
CA ASP A 141 -6.84 -0.89 -14.25
C ASP A 141 -6.18 0.34 -14.88
N GLU A 142 -6.42 1.54 -14.32
CA GLU A 142 -5.72 2.77 -14.70
C GLU A 142 -4.22 2.74 -14.38
N SER A 143 -3.83 2.00 -13.33
CA SER A 143 -2.47 2.02 -12.78
C SER A 143 -1.61 0.84 -13.24
N PHE A 144 -2.21 -0.31 -13.48
CA PHE A 144 -1.52 -1.55 -13.83
C PHE A 144 -2.02 -2.13 -15.14
N ASP A 145 -1.09 -2.30 -16.07
CA ASP A 145 -1.32 -3.04 -17.31
C ASP A 145 -0.83 -4.48 -17.13
N LEU A 146 -1.72 -5.35 -16.61
CA LEU A 146 -1.46 -6.78 -16.48
C LEU A 146 -1.80 -7.52 -17.77
N THR A 147 -0.77 -8.05 -18.43
CA THR A 147 -0.92 -8.87 -19.64
C THR A 147 -0.36 -10.28 -19.40
N GLN A 148 -0.53 -11.19 -20.38
CA GLN A 148 0.11 -12.50 -20.31
C GLN A 148 1.64 -12.43 -20.30
N GLU A 149 2.20 -11.33 -20.80
CA GLU A 149 3.63 -11.09 -20.75
C GLU A 149 4.02 -10.37 -19.43
N PRO A 150 4.98 -10.90 -18.66
CA PRO A 150 5.45 -10.25 -17.44
C PRO A 150 5.91 -8.81 -17.69
N SER A 151 5.50 -7.88 -16.83
CA SER A 151 5.91 -6.46 -16.93
C SER A 151 7.43 -6.29 -16.85
N ALA A 152 8.15 -7.16 -16.15
CA ALA A 152 9.61 -7.16 -16.10
C ALA A 152 10.23 -7.44 -17.47
N ASP A 153 9.70 -8.43 -18.22
CA ASP A 153 10.20 -8.78 -19.55
C ASP A 153 9.90 -7.67 -20.55
N ARG A 154 8.68 -7.10 -20.49
CA ARG A 154 8.30 -5.93 -21.31
C ARG A 154 9.22 -4.74 -21.06
N ALA A 155 9.49 -4.42 -19.79
CA ALA A 155 10.35 -3.31 -19.41
C ALA A 155 11.80 -3.55 -19.84
N ALA A 156 12.34 -4.74 -19.60
CA ALA A 156 13.71 -5.08 -19.94
C ALA A 156 13.92 -5.10 -21.47
N ARG A 157 12.93 -5.58 -22.24
CA ARG A 157 12.91 -5.43 -23.71
C ARG A 157 12.95 -3.98 -24.15
N ALA A 158 12.12 -3.12 -23.55
CA ALA A 158 12.09 -1.70 -23.89
C ALA A 158 13.44 -1.01 -23.61
N VAL A 159 14.06 -1.31 -22.46
CA VAL A 159 15.39 -0.81 -22.10
C VAL A 159 16.46 -1.31 -23.07
N ALA A 160 16.44 -2.60 -23.42
CA ALA A 160 17.39 -3.15 -24.38
C ALA A 160 17.26 -2.51 -25.77
N GLN A 161 16.04 -2.35 -26.27
CA GLN A 161 15.76 -1.67 -27.54
C GLN A 161 16.25 -0.22 -27.52
N PHE A 162 15.99 0.52 -26.44
CA PHE A 162 16.48 1.88 -26.26
C PHE A 162 18.02 1.94 -26.26
N ALA A 163 18.68 0.94 -25.66
CA ALA A 163 20.13 0.82 -25.63
C ALA A 163 20.75 0.27 -26.94
N GLY A 164 19.94 -0.04 -27.97
CA GLY A 164 20.41 -0.63 -29.24
C GLY A 164 20.84 -2.09 -29.12
N LEU A 165 20.43 -2.79 -28.06
CA LEU A 165 20.72 -4.19 -27.82
C LEU A 165 19.59 -5.08 -28.36
N ALA A 166 19.95 -6.24 -28.91
CA ALA A 166 18.97 -7.26 -29.24
C ALA A 166 18.39 -7.86 -27.95
N TRP A 167 17.06 -7.83 -27.81
CA TRP A 167 16.37 -8.54 -26.74
C TRP A 167 16.16 -10.00 -27.15
N PRO A 168 16.72 -10.99 -26.42
CA PRO A 168 16.48 -12.40 -26.75
C PRO A 168 14.99 -12.72 -26.61
N ALA A 169 14.48 -13.61 -27.46
CA ALA A 169 13.11 -14.11 -27.31
C ALA A 169 12.93 -14.72 -25.91
N PRO A 170 11.74 -14.57 -25.28
CA PRO A 170 11.51 -15.07 -23.93
C PRO A 170 11.87 -16.56 -23.83
N LEU A 171 12.54 -16.95 -22.74
CA LEU A 171 12.87 -18.33 -22.41
C LEU A 171 11.59 -19.08 -22.00
N ASN A 172 10.69 -19.30 -22.96
CA ASN A 172 9.58 -20.24 -22.80
C ASN A 172 10.19 -21.66 -22.88
N ASP A 173 10.77 -22.14 -21.78
CA ASP A 173 11.01 -23.55 -21.42
C ASP A 173 12.16 -23.69 -20.40
N LEU A 174 12.04 -23.06 -19.23
CA LEU A 174 12.76 -23.53 -18.05
C LEU A 174 11.72 -24.06 -17.05
N PRO A 175 11.81 -25.34 -16.62
CA PRO A 175 10.88 -25.88 -15.64
C PRO A 175 10.92 -25.02 -14.38
N SER A 176 9.72 -24.66 -13.90
CA SER A 176 9.50 -23.95 -12.64
C SER A 176 10.42 -24.51 -11.56
N LEU A 177 11.41 -23.71 -11.14
CA LEU A 177 12.14 -23.97 -9.92
C LEU A 177 11.17 -23.70 -8.77
N ALA A 178 10.50 -24.77 -8.34
CA ALA A 178 9.79 -24.81 -7.08
C ALA A 178 10.79 -24.48 -5.97
N HIS A 179 10.72 -23.26 -5.44
CA HIS A 179 11.28 -22.96 -4.14
C HIS A 179 10.32 -23.54 -3.10
N GLY A 180 10.70 -24.72 -2.58
CA GLY A 180 10.12 -25.30 -1.37
C GLY A 180 10.57 -24.60 -0.09
#